data_AF-A0A2N0BLW8-F1
#
_entry.id   AF-A0A2N0BLW8-F1
#
_cell.length_a   1.000
_cell.length_b   1.000
_cell.length_c   1.000
_cell.angle_alpha   90.00
_cell.angle_beta   90.00
_cell.angle_gamma   90.00
#
_symmetry.space_group_name_H-M   'P 1'
#
loop_
_entity.id
_entity.type
_entity.pdbx_description
1 polymer ?
#
loop_
_entity_poly.entity_id
_entity_poly.type
_entity_poly.pdbx_seq_one_letter_code
_entity_poly.pdbx_strand_id
1 'polypeptide(L)'
;MQSEIYKRQNAGLKRLALELTRILRTESVEKRVSEVIDILASINAKFSEHIMTESNLILFEILPEIELRSTEFGFCERSSRNELKNQIRKYVTNWSLPSKILEKPESFVEDSNELVESLLLRLQKETDLLFPILGDPMLVSSEKI
;
A
#
# COMPACT_ATOMS: atom_id res chain seq x y z
N MET A 1 -15.09 8.00 -10.75
CA MET A 1 -14.05 7.38 -11.61
C MET A 1 -12.73 7.20 -10.87
N GLN A 2 -12.15 8.24 -10.23
CA GLN A 2 -10.90 8.10 -9.47
C GLN A 2 -11.02 7.22 -8.21
N SER A 3 -12.15 7.27 -7.49
CA SER A 3 -12.43 6.37 -6.36
C SER A 3 -12.40 4.88 -6.75
N GLU A 4 -12.97 4.53 -7.91
CA GLU A 4 -12.94 3.16 -8.44
C GLU A 4 -11.55 2.74 -8.95
N ILE A 5 -10.71 3.69 -9.37
CA ILE A 5 -9.30 3.42 -9.65
C ILE A 5 -8.56 3.10 -8.34
N TYR A 6 -8.77 3.92 -7.31
CA TYR A 6 -8.16 3.75 -5.99
C TYR A 6 -8.51 2.40 -5.35
N LYS A 7 -9.80 2.02 -5.36
CA LYS A 7 -10.26 0.70 -4.88
C LYS A 7 -9.60 -0.46 -5.63
N ARG A 8 -9.45 -0.35 -6.96
CA ARG A 8 -8.77 -1.38 -7.77
C ARG A 8 -7.26 -1.43 -7.50
N GLN A 9 -6.60 -0.30 -7.30
CA GLN A 9 -5.19 -0.23 -6.93
C GLN A 9 -4.94 -0.92 -5.59
N ASN A 10 -5.77 -0.64 -4.57
CA ASN A 10 -5.73 -1.31 -3.28
C ASN A 10 -5.85 -2.84 -3.41
N ALA A 11 -6.87 -3.33 -4.14
CA ALA A 11 -7.05 -4.76 -4.35
C ALA A 11 -5.84 -5.40 -5.07
N GLY A 12 -5.27 -4.71 -6.05
CA GLY A 12 -4.06 -5.15 -6.75
C GLY A 12 -2.83 -5.23 -5.85
N LEU A 13 -2.65 -4.25 -4.96
CA LEU A 13 -1.58 -4.25 -3.96
C LEU A 13 -1.77 -5.37 -2.93
N LYS A 14 -3.01 -5.56 -2.45
CA LYS A 14 -3.35 -6.64 -1.50
C LYS A 14 -3.01 -8.01 -2.09
N ARG A 15 -3.30 -8.23 -3.37
CA ARG A 15 -2.94 -9.47 -4.07
C ARG A 15 -1.43 -9.71 -4.10
N LEU A 16 -0.64 -8.71 -4.47
CA LEU A 16 0.83 -8.82 -4.50
C LEU A 16 1.42 -9.08 -3.11
N ALA A 17 0.90 -8.38 -2.09
CA ALA A 17 1.32 -8.58 -0.71
C ALA A 17 1.04 -10.01 -0.23
N LEU A 18 -0.15 -10.56 -0.52
CA LEU A 18 -0.51 -11.94 -0.19
C LEU A 18 0.31 -12.97 -0.98
N GLU A 19 0.63 -12.69 -2.24
CA GLU A 19 1.50 -13.54 -3.06
C GLU A 19 2.91 -13.61 -2.45
N LEU A 20 3.47 -12.46 -2.05
CA LEU A 20 4.74 -12.43 -1.34
C LEU A 20 4.65 -13.20 -0.02
N THR A 21 3.63 -12.98 0.81
CA THR A 21 3.41 -13.75 2.06
C THR A 21 3.39 -15.26 1.81
N ARG A 22 2.76 -15.71 0.71
CA ARG A 22 2.71 -17.13 0.37
C ARG A 22 4.11 -17.68 0.09
N ILE A 23 4.91 -16.97 -0.71
CA ILE A 23 6.30 -17.37 -1.00
C ILE A 23 7.11 -17.44 0.30
N LEU A 24 7.00 -16.42 1.17
CA LEU A 24 7.74 -16.36 2.44
C LEU A 24 7.40 -17.51 3.40
N ARG A 25 6.17 -18.05 3.37
CA ARG A 25 5.69 -19.05 4.34
C ARG A 25 5.79 -20.49 3.85
N THR A 26 5.60 -20.72 2.56
CA THR A 26 5.35 -22.08 2.03
C THR A 26 6.45 -22.58 1.11
N GLU A 27 7.35 -21.69 0.68
CA GLU A 27 8.35 -21.99 -0.32
C GLU A 27 9.71 -21.47 0.12
N SER A 28 10.79 -22.05 -0.40
CA SER A 28 12.13 -21.48 -0.21
C SER A 28 12.25 -20.26 -1.12
N VAL A 29 12.38 -19.08 -0.51
CA VAL A 29 12.63 -17.79 -1.19
C VAL A 29 13.79 -17.91 -2.18
N GLU A 30 14.83 -18.67 -1.83
CA GLU A 30 16.02 -18.91 -2.66
C GLU A 30 15.69 -19.56 -4.01
N LYS A 31 14.61 -20.36 -4.08
CA LYS A 31 14.15 -20.98 -5.32
C LYS A 31 13.29 -20.06 -6.19
N ARG A 32 12.81 -18.95 -5.63
CA ARG A 32 11.89 -18.01 -6.31
C ARG A 32 12.40 -16.57 -6.30
N VAL A 33 13.71 -16.36 -6.16
CA VAL A 33 14.30 -15.01 -6.03
C VAL A 33 13.92 -14.07 -7.17
N SER A 34 13.91 -14.55 -8.42
CA SER A 34 13.50 -13.71 -9.56
C SER A 34 12.08 -13.19 -9.39
N GLU A 35 11.15 -14.07 -9.04
CA GLU A 35 9.75 -13.71 -8.85
C GLU A 35 9.55 -12.79 -7.65
N VAL A 36 10.29 -13.03 -6.56
CA VAL A 36 10.29 -12.14 -5.40
C VAL A 36 10.72 -10.73 -5.80
N ILE A 37 11.80 -10.59 -6.56
CA ILE A 37 12.27 -9.29 -7.06
C ILE A 37 11.20 -8.61 -7.92
N ASP A 38 10.54 -9.36 -8.81
CA ASP A 38 9.48 -8.83 -9.67
C ASP A 38 8.26 -8.35 -8.85
N ILE A 39 7.89 -9.11 -7.80
CA ILE A 39 6.83 -8.72 -6.87
C ILE A 39 7.22 -7.44 -6.12
N LEU A 40 8.45 -7.34 -5.62
CA LEU A 40 8.92 -6.15 -4.89
C LEU A 40 8.92 -4.90 -5.77
N ALA A 41 9.41 -5.02 -7.00
CA ALA A 41 9.36 -3.93 -7.98
C ALA A 41 7.90 -3.51 -8.26
N SER A 42 7.01 -4.50 -8.42
CA SER A 42 5.58 -4.27 -8.65
C SER A 42 4.89 -3.58 -7.48
N ILE A 43 5.18 -4.00 -6.24
CA ILE A 43 4.66 -3.36 -5.02
C ILE A 43 5.12 -1.90 -4.97
N ASN A 44 6.41 -1.63 -5.15
CA ASN A 44 6.94 -0.26 -5.07
C ASN A 44 6.32 0.68 -6.13
N ALA A 45 6.19 0.21 -7.37
CA ALA A 45 5.59 0.98 -8.45
C ALA A 45 4.10 1.25 -8.18
N LYS A 46 3.32 0.20 -7.91
CA LYS A 46 1.87 0.31 -7.67
C LYS A 46 1.54 1.10 -6.42
N PHE A 47 2.34 0.97 -5.36
CA PHE A 47 2.13 1.73 -4.12
C PHE A 47 2.38 3.22 -4.35
N SER A 48 3.40 3.57 -5.14
CA SER A 48 3.65 4.97 -5.51
C SER A 48 2.49 5.57 -6.30
N GLU A 49 1.91 4.80 -7.23
CA GLU A 49 0.72 5.22 -8.00
C GLU A 49 -0.53 5.35 -7.12
N HIS A 50 -0.73 4.40 -6.20
CA HIS A 50 -1.84 4.38 -5.24
C HIS A 50 -1.81 5.62 -4.33
N ILE A 51 -0.64 5.95 -3.76
CA ILE A 51 -0.45 7.14 -2.92
C ILE A 51 -0.65 8.45 -3.67
N MET A 52 -0.26 8.50 -4.95
CA MET A 52 -0.55 9.66 -5.81
C MET A 52 -2.05 9.81 -6.03
N THR A 53 -2.75 8.70 -6.27
CA THR A 53 -4.21 8.68 -6.45
C THR A 53 -4.92 9.12 -5.17
N GLU A 54 -4.52 8.61 -4.00
CA GLU A 54 -5.03 9.07 -2.70
C GLU A 54 -4.84 10.58 -2.50
N SER A 55 -3.63 11.07 -2.80
CA SER A 55 -3.32 12.50 -2.66
C SER A 55 -4.22 13.36 -3.55
N ASN A 56 -4.52 12.90 -4.77
CA ASN A 56 -5.47 13.58 -5.66
C ASN A 56 -6.89 13.54 -5.10
N LEU A 57 -7.36 12.41 -4.57
CA LEU A 57 -8.69 12.32 -3.96
C LEU A 57 -8.88 13.30 -2.79
N ILE A 58 -7.83 13.51 -1.99
CA ILE A 58 -7.82 14.48 -0.88
C ILE A 58 -7.79 15.91 -1.41
N LEU A 59 -6.90 16.21 -2.37
CA LEU A 59 -6.76 17.56 -2.95
C LEU A 59 -8.02 18.04 -3.68
N PHE A 60 -8.81 17.12 -4.24
CA PHE A 60 -10.09 17.44 -4.89
C PHE A 60 -11.29 17.33 -3.94
N GLU A 61 -11.05 17.32 -2.61
CA GLU A 61 -12.07 17.33 -1.54
C GLU A 61 -13.08 16.17 -1.60
N ILE A 62 -12.76 15.09 -2.32
CA ILE A 62 -13.59 13.87 -2.34
C ILE A 62 -13.52 13.17 -0.97
N LEU A 63 -12.42 13.38 -0.24
CA LEU A 63 -12.28 13.04 1.18
C LEU A 63 -12.27 14.35 1.97
N PRO A 64 -13.40 14.77 2.57
CA PRO A 64 -13.48 16.03 3.30
C PRO A 64 -12.47 16.02 4.44
N GLU A 65 -11.62 17.06 4.49
CA GLU A 65 -10.53 17.12 5.48
C GLU A 65 -11.07 17.10 6.92
N ILE A 66 -12.33 17.51 7.14
CA ILE A 66 -13.06 17.40 8.41
C ILE A 66 -13.28 15.95 8.85
N GLU A 67 -13.66 15.06 7.93
CA GLU A 67 -13.86 13.62 8.22
C GLU A 67 -12.52 12.95 8.55
N LEU A 68 -11.42 13.44 7.96
CA LEU A 68 -10.07 12.93 8.17
C LEU A 68 -9.38 13.43 9.46
N ARG A 69 -10.03 14.27 10.28
CA ARG A 69 -9.45 14.78 11.55
C ARG A 69 -9.50 13.78 12.70
N SER A 70 -10.20 12.65 12.53
CA SER A 70 -10.20 11.59 13.55
C SER A 70 -8.84 10.87 13.56
N THR A 71 -8.42 10.39 14.73
CA THR A 71 -7.18 9.61 14.89
C THR A 71 -7.19 8.33 14.05
N GLU A 72 -8.36 7.81 13.69
CA GLU A 72 -8.52 6.61 12.87
C GLU A 72 -8.07 6.85 11.43
N PHE A 73 -8.13 8.10 10.95
CA PHE A 73 -7.67 8.52 9.62
C PHE A 73 -6.23 9.05 9.60
N GLY A 74 -5.47 8.95 10.70
CA GLY A 74 -4.07 9.42 10.75
C GLY A 74 -3.18 8.83 9.65
N PHE A 75 -3.51 7.67 9.11
CA PHE A 75 -2.81 7.09 7.95
C PHE A 75 -2.96 7.93 6.66
N CYS A 76 -4.01 8.73 6.53
CA CYS A 76 -4.24 9.69 5.44
C CYS A 76 -3.46 11.00 5.65
N GLU A 77 -2.68 11.15 6.71
CA GLU A 77 -1.81 12.31 6.85
C GLU A 77 -0.67 12.24 5.83
N ARG A 78 -0.24 13.41 5.35
CA ARG A 78 0.88 13.52 4.40
C ARG A 78 2.17 12.92 4.97
N SER A 79 2.43 13.09 6.26
CA SER A 79 3.54 12.49 7.01
C SER A 79 3.51 10.96 6.89
N SER A 80 2.40 10.33 7.29
CA SER A 80 2.24 8.87 7.28
C SER A 80 2.29 8.28 5.88
N ARG A 81 1.71 8.94 4.87
CA ARG A 81 1.86 8.53 3.46
C ARG A 81 3.32 8.52 3.02
N ASN A 82 4.06 9.59 3.33
CA ASN A 82 5.46 9.71 2.94
C ASN A 82 6.34 8.71 3.69
N GLU A 83 6.06 8.45 4.96
CA GLU A 83 6.79 7.49 5.77
C GLU A 83 6.70 6.09 5.16
N LEU A 84 5.49 5.58 4.92
CA LEU A 84 5.32 4.24 4.34
C LEU A 84 5.91 4.13 2.93
N LYS A 85 5.76 5.18 2.11
CA LYS A 85 6.40 5.25 0.78
C LYS A 85 7.93 5.17 0.88
N ASN A 86 8.53 5.88 1.84
CA ASN A 86 9.98 5.86 2.06
C ASN A 86 10.45 4.51 2.61
N GLN A 87 9.69 3.90 3.51
CA GLN A 87 9.96 2.55 4.03
C GLN A 87 9.98 1.53 2.88
N ILE A 88 8.95 1.47 2.05
CA ILE A 88 8.88 0.57 0.88
C ILE A 88 10.06 0.83 -0.07
N ARG A 89 10.34 2.09 -0.41
CA ARG A 89 11.45 2.43 -1.29
C ARG A 89 12.81 1.98 -0.72
N LYS A 90 13.04 2.22 0.56
CA LYS A 90 14.28 1.84 1.26
C LYS A 90 14.44 0.33 1.29
N TYR A 91 13.37 -0.39 1.63
CA TYR A 91 13.35 -1.84 1.64
C TYR A 91 13.66 -2.41 0.24
N VAL A 92 12.97 -1.95 -0.82
CA VAL A 92 13.20 -2.44 -2.18
C VAL A 92 14.62 -2.15 -2.64
N THR A 93 15.16 -0.98 -2.27
CA THR A 93 16.57 -0.66 -2.55
C THR A 93 17.51 -1.63 -1.84
N ASN A 94 17.24 -1.96 -0.58
CA ASN A 94 18.07 -2.85 0.22
C ASN A 94 18.12 -4.27 -0.39
N TRP A 95 16.98 -4.78 -0.84
CA TRP A 95 16.80 -6.14 -1.36
C TRP A 95 16.71 -6.21 -2.90
N SER A 96 17.19 -5.18 -3.60
CA SER A 96 17.10 -5.05 -5.07
C SER A 96 17.91 -6.06 -5.87
N LEU A 97 18.83 -6.78 -5.23
CA LEU A 97 19.74 -7.72 -5.88
C LEU A 97 19.44 -9.15 -5.45
N PRO A 98 19.28 -10.09 -6.40
CA PRO A 98 19.11 -11.51 -6.10
C PRO A 98 20.18 -12.07 -5.17
N SER A 99 21.44 -11.66 -5.34
CA SER A 99 22.56 -12.13 -4.53
C SER A 99 22.39 -11.79 -3.04
N LYS A 100 21.86 -10.61 -2.71
CA LYS A 100 21.64 -10.22 -1.31
C LYS A 100 20.61 -11.11 -0.61
N ILE A 101 19.53 -11.44 -1.33
CA ILE A 101 18.48 -12.33 -0.82
C ILE A 101 19.06 -13.73 -0.58
N LEU A 102 19.89 -14.23 -1.50
CA LEU A 102 20.56 -15.53 -1.37
C LEU A 102 21.62 -15.56 -0.26
N GLU A 103 22.32 -14.44 -0.02
CA GLU A 103 23.31 -14.32 1.05
C GLU A 103 22.66 -14.30 2.45
N LYS A 104 21.45 -13.74 2.57
CA LYS A 104 20.75 -13.55 3.84
C LYS A 104 19.24 -13.80 3.73
N PRO A 105 18.81 -15.05 3.45
CA PRO A 105 17.41 -15.37 3.23
C PRO A 105 16.55 -15.18 4.48
N GLU A 106 17.08 -15.47 5.67
CA GLU A 106 16.35 -15.30 6.93
C GLU A 106 16.06 -13.82 7.23
N SER A 107 17.07 -12.95 7.11
CA SER A 107 16.90 -11.50 7.27
C SER A 107 15.95 -10.92 6.22
N PHE A 108 16.02 -11.44 4.98
CA PHE A 108 15.05 -11.06 3.96
C PHE A 108 13.63 -11.41 4.40
N VAL A 109 13.39 -12.63 4.90
CA VAL A 109 12.06 -13.06 5.34
C VAL A 109 11.54 -12.20 6.49
N GLU A 110 12.38 -11.90 7.48
CA GLU A 110 12.04 -11.03 8.62
C GLU A 110 11.62 -9.64 8.14
N ASP A 111 12.48 -8.94 7.39
CA ASP A 111 12.20 -7.60 6.85
C ASP A 111 10.94 -7.61 5.96
N SER A 112 10.74 -8.69 5.18
CA SER A 112 9.59 -8.82 4.27
C SER A 112 8.27 -8.96 5.02
N ASN A 113 8.27 -9.68 6.15
CA ASN A 113 7.07 -9.85 6.96
C ASN A 113 6.64 -8.51 7.57
N GLU A 114 7.58 -7.73 8.11
CA GLU A 114 7.30 -6.39 8.67
C GLU A 114 6.69 -5.45 7.61
N LEU A 115 7.29 -5.45 6.41
CA LEU A 115 6.79 -4.64 5.30
C LEU A 115 5.38 -5.04 4.88
N VAL A 116 5.16 -6.35 4.69
CA VAL A 116 3.88 -6.87 4.19
C VAL A 116 2.77 -6.69 5.22
N GLU A 117 3.06 -6.88 6.51
CA GLU A 117 2.11 -6.62 7.58
C GLU A 117 1.68 -5.14 7.60
N SER A 118 2.65 -4.22 7.55
CA SER A 118 2.39 -2.78 7.51
C SER A 118 1.56 -2.37 6.29
N LEU A 119 1.89 -2.92 5.11
CA LEU A 119 1.15 -2.66 3.87
C LEU A 119 -0.27 -3.22 3.94
N LEU A 120 -0.45 -4.47 4.38
CA LEU A 120 -1.78 -5.09 4.48
C LEU A 120 -2.66 -4.36 5.49
N LEU A 121 -2.12 -3.95 6.64
CA LEU A 121 -2.84 -3.17 7.64
C LEU A 121 -3.32 -1.84 7.06
N ARG A 122 -2.45 -1.14 6.32
CA ARG A 122 -2.81 0.10 5.60
C ARG A 122 -3.95 -0.13 4.62
N LEU A 123 -3.82 -1.13 3.74
CA LEU A 123 -4.83 -1.42 2.72
C LEU A 123 -6.18 -1.83 3.34
N GLN A 124 -6.14 -2.51 4.49
CA GLN A 124 -7.33 -2.89 5.23
C GLN A 124 -8.02 -1.66 5.84
N LYS A 125 -7.28 -0.74 6.46
CA LYS A 125 -7.83 0.54 6.96
C LYS A 125 -8.50 1.35 5.85
N GLU A 126 -7.92 1.40 4.66
CA GLU A 126 -8.54 2.08 3.51
C GLU A 126 -9.87 1.41 3.13
N THR A 127 -9.92 0.08 3.16
CA THR A 127 -11.13 -0.69 2.86
C THR A 127 -12.24 -0.44 3.88
N ASP A 128 -11.87 -0.43 5.17
CA ASP A 128 -12.84 -0.36 6.26
C ASP A 128 -13.32 1.08 6.53
N LEU A 129 -12.45 2.07 6.31
CA LEU A 129 -12.70 3.46 6.71
C LEU A 129 -12.92 4.39 5.52
N LEU A 130 -12.09 4.32 4.48
CA LEU A 130 -12.18 5.27 3.35
C LEU A 130 -13.16 4.85 2.28
N PHE A 131 -13.22 3.56 1.93
CA PHE A 131 -14.08 3.10 0.83
C PHE A 131 -15.57 3.34 1.06
N PRO A 132 -16.10 3.24 2.30
CA PRO A 132 -17.48 3.63 2.58
C PRO A 132 -17.74 5.11 2.27
N ILE A 133 -16.83 6.01 2.65
CA ILE A 133 -16.92 7.45 2.38
C ILE A 133 -16.87 7.72 0.87
N LEU A 134 -15.95 7.07 0.15
CA LEU A 134 -15.79 7.19 -1.30
C LEU A 134 -16.94 6.54 -2.10
N GLY A 135 -17.80 5.75 -1.45
CA GLY A 135 -18.94 5.08 -2.04
C GLY A 135 -20.26 5.81 -1.84
N ASP A 136 -20.30 6.85 -0.99
CA ASP A 136 -21.53 7.57 -0.68
C ASP A 136 -21.78 8.74 -1.66
N PRO A 137 -22.81 8.66 -2.53
CA PRO A 137 -23.16 9.76 -3.43
C PRO A 137 -23.67 11.01 -2.69
N MET A 138 -23.97 10.94 -1.38
CA MET A 138 -24.47 12.09 -0.59
C MET A 138 -23.41 13.16 -0.33
N LEU A 139 -22.11 12.84 -0.37
CA LEU A 139 -21.03 13.84 -0.14
C LEU A 139 -20.79 14.79 -1.32
N VAL A 140 -21.42 14.54 -2.47
CA VAL A 140 -21.32 15.42 -3.66
C VAL A 140 -22.40 16.52 -3.67
N SER A 141 -23.29 16.56 -2.67
CA SER A 141 -24.47 17.47 -2.66
C SER A 141 -24.45 18.55 -1.58
N SER A 142 -23.29 18.92 -1.05
CA SER A 142 -23.16 19.99 -0.03
C SER A 142 -22.83 21.36 -0.61
N GLU A 143 -23.16 21.64 -1.86
CA GLU A 143 -23.18 23.02 -2.39
C GLU A 143 -24.41 23.23 -3.26
N LYS A 144 -25.44 23.83 -2.66
CA LYS A 144 -26.27 24.93 -3.21
C LYS A 144 -27.44 25.22 -2.26
N ILE A 145 -27.20 26.14 -1.33
CA ILE A 145 -28.22 27.10 -0.86
C ILE A 145 -27.61 28.48 -1.05
#